data_AF-A0A2G9U208-F1
#
_entry.id   AF-A0A2G9U208-F1
#
_cell.length_a   1.000
_cell.length_b   1.000
_cell.length_c   1.000
_cell.angle_alpha   90.00
_cell.angle_beta   90.00
_cell.angle_gamma   90.00
#
_symmetry.space_group_name_H-M   'P 1'
#
loop_
_entity.id
_entity.type
_entity.pdbx_description
1 polymer ?
#
loop_
_entity_poly.entity_id
_entity_poly.type
_entity_poly.pdbx_seq_one_letter_code
_entity_poly.pdbx_strand_id
1 'polypeptide(L)'
;MFEILIDQFQALVLGGEAAMWGEFVDATNLIQRLWPRASAVAERLWSDPAATQSADAAWPRLHEFRCRMMNRGFPVEPPNNPDYCPYEWDPNYNGI
;
A
#
# COMPACT_ATOMS: atom_id res chain seq x y z
N MET A 1 -10.26 16.72 -31.52
CA MET A 1 -9.47 17.91 -31.11
C MET A 1 -9.36 18.02 -29.59
N PHE A 2 -10.44 17.87 -28.82
CA PHE A 2 -10.39 17.87 -27.34
C PHE A 2 -9.74 16.60 -26.75
N GLU A 3 -10.04 15.41 -27.29
CA GLU A 3 -9.42 14.14 -26.85
C GLU A 3 -7.89 14.12 -27.06
N ILE A 4 -7.42 14.59 -28.21
CA ILE A 4 -5.97 14.69 -28.52
C ILE A 4 -5.24 15.55 -27.49
N LEU A 5 -5.89 16.61 -26.97
CA LEU A 5 -5.29 17.49 -25.97
C LEU A 5 -5.15 16.80 -24.61
N ILE A 6 -6.12 15.96 -24.23
CA ILE A 6 -6.08 15.21 -22.97
C ILE A 6 -4.96 14.17 -22.99
N ASP A 7 -4.81 13.44 -24.10
CA ASP A 7 -3.73 12.45 -24.26
C ASP A 7 -2.34 13.08 -24.14
N GLN A 8 -2.16 14.29 -24.68
CA GLN A 8 -0.90 15.04 -24.59
C GLN A 8 -0.55 15.38 -23.13
N PHE A 9 -1.53 15.76 -22.32
CA PHE A 9 -1.31 16.09 -20.90
C PHE A 9 -1.12 14.84 -20.04
N GLN A 10 -1.80 13.73 -20.34
CA GLN A 10 -1.60 12.45 -19.63
C GLN A 10 -0.17 11.95 -19.80
N ALA A 11 0.43 12.12 -20.98
CA ALA A 11 1.80 11.72 -21.26
C ALA A 11 2.87 12.51 -20.46
N LEU A 12 2.52 13.67 -19.88
CA LEU A 12 3.43 14.45 -19.03
C LEU A 12 3.49 13.93 -17.59
N VAL A 13 2.55 13.07 -17.19
CA VAL A 13 2.51 12.49 -15.85
C VAL A 13 3.51 11.34 -15.77
N LEU A 14 4.58 11.52 -15.02
CA LEU A 14 5.62 10.48 -14.84
C LEU A 14 5.23 9.41 -13.81
N GLY A 15 4.31 9.75 -12.90
CA GLY A 15 3.91 8.87 -11.79
C GLY A 15 3.46 9.69 -10.58
N GLY A 16 3.70 9.14 -9.39
CA GLY A 16 3.39 9.78 -8.11
C GLY A 16 4.19 9.17 -6.97
N GLU A 17 4.02 9.70 -5.76
CA GLU A 17 4.73 9.25 -4.56
C GLU A 17 3.82 9.23 -3.34
N ALA A 18 4.12 8.35 -2.39
CA ALA A 18 3.57 8.38 -1.05
C ALA A 18 4.58 9.07 -0.13
N ALA A 19 4.24 10.25 0.38
CA ALA A 19 5.10 10.99 1.31
C ALA A 19 4.76 10.67 2.76
N MET A 20 5.78 10.35 3.55
CA MET A 20 5.68 10.20 5.02
C MET A 20 6.44 11.35 5.68
N TRP A 21 5.69 12.35 6.14
CA TRP A 21 6.28 13.52 6.80
C TRP A 21 6.66 13.20 8.25
N GLY A 22 7.83 13.71 8.65
CA GLY A 22 8.52 13.30 9.88
C GLY A 22 8.13 14.07 11.15
N GLU A 23 7.16 14.98 11.12
CA GLU A 23 6.83 15.84 12.27
C GLU A 23 6.34 15.03 13.49
N PHE A 24 5.71 13.89 13.24
CA PHE A 24 5.19 12.98 14.28
C PHE A 24 5.48 11.51 13.96
N VAL A 25 6.50 11.24 13.14
CA VAL A 25 6.87 9.89 12.70
C VAL A 25 8.33 9.65 13.02
N ASP A 26 8.60 8.55 13.70
CA ASP A 26 9.94 8.10 14.06
C ASP A 26 10.04 6.57 13.95
N ALA A 27 11.16 6.00 14.40
CA ALA A 27 11.41 4.56 14.35
C ALA A 27 10.36 3.71 15.11
N THR A 28 9.60 4.31 16.04
CA THR A 28 8.60 3.58 16.84
C THR A 28 7.31 3.32 16.09
N ASN A 29 6.98 4.14 15.08
CA ASN A 29 5.68 4.12 14.42
C ASN A 29 5.72 4.19 12.88
N LEU A 30 6.92 4.29 12.27
CA LEU A 30 7.08 4.43 10.82
C LEU A 30 6.46 3.25 10.06
N ILE A 31 6.74 2.01 10.43
CA ILE A 31 6.33 0.84 9.65
C ILE A 31 4.81 0.67 9.68
N GLN A 32 4.22 0.77 10.88
CA GLN A 32 2.78 0.67 11.07
C GLN A 32 2.06 1.77 10.30
N ARG A 33 2.58 3.00 10.31
CA ARG A 33 1.95 4.13 9.60
C ARG A 33 2.12 4.05 8.08
N LEU A 34 3.24 3.50 7.61
CA LEU A 34 3.51 3.46 6.18
C LEU A 34 2.81 2.28 5.51
N TRP A 35 2.83 1.11 6.15
CA TRP A 35 2.35 -0.13 5.57
C TRP A 35 1.10 -0.60 6.30
N PRO A 36 0.03 -0.97 5.56
CA PRO A 36 0.02 -1.34 4.14
C PRO A 36 -0.45 -0.20 3.22
N ARG A 37 -0.65 1.03 3.72
CA ARG A 37 -1.18 2.15 2.94
C ARG A 37 -0.33 2.50 1.71
N ALA A 38 1.00 2.49 1.86
CA ALA A 38 1.91 2.73 0.74
C ALA A 38 1.83 1.64 -0.34
N SER A 39 1.36 0.43 -0.01
CA SER A 39 1.12 -0.64 -0.99
C SER A 39 0.01 -0.26 -1.98
N ALA A 40 -1.00 0.48 -1.54
CA ALA A 40 -2.07 0.94 -2.43
C ALA A 40 -1.55 1.94 -3.48
N VAL A 41 -0.64 2.84 -3.08
CA VAL A 41 0.02 3.77 -4.02
C VAL A 41 0.92 2.98 -4.99
N ALA A 42 1.68 2.01 -4.48
CA ALA A 42 2.51 1.14 -5.32
C ALA A 42 1.67 0.38 -6.36
N GLU A 43 0.54 -0.22 -5.96
CA GLU A 43 -0.34 -0.94 -6.88
C GLU A 43 -0.92 -0.02 -7.96
N ARG A 44 -1.36 1.20 -7.58
CA ARG A 44 -1.91 2.18 -8.52
C ARG A 44 -0.92 2.62 -9.58
N LEU A 45 0.35 2.81 -9.19
CA LEU A 45 1.39 3.29 -10.09
C LEU A 45 2.00 2.19 -10.97
N TRP A 46 1.83 0.93 -10.56
CA TRP A 46 2.43 -0.21 -11.26
C TRP A 46 1.44 -0.99 -12.14
N SER A 47 0.22 -1.20 -11.65
CA SER A 47 -0.76 -2.08 -12.30
C SER A 47 -1.56 -1.35 -13.36
N ASP A 48 -2.23 -2.13 -14.21
CA ASP A 48 -3.19 -1.59 -15.18
C ASP A 48 -4.22 -0.68 -14.46
N PRO A 49 -4.38 0.59 -14.90
CA PRO A 49 -5.38 1.51 -14.35
C PRO A 49 -6.80 0.92 -14.34
N ALA A 50 -7.16 0.09 -15.31
CA ALA A 50 -8.47 -0.56 -15.38
C ALA A 50 -8.69 -1.59 -14.26
N ALA A 51 -7.63 -2.29 -13.83
CA ALA A 51 -7.70 -3.31 -12.78
C ALA A 51 -7.74 -2.74 -11.35
N THR A 52 -7.44 -1.46 -11.20
CA THR A 52 -7.23 -0.82 -9.89
C THR A 52 -8.36 0.16 -9.51
N GLN A 53 -9.42 0.31 -10.30
CA GLN A 53 -10.43 1.36 -10.09
C GLN A 53 -11.32 1.19 -8.84
N SER A 54 -11.43 -0.02 -8.28
CA SER A 54 -12.28 -0.30 -7.12
C SER A 54 -11.46 -0.70 -5.89
N ALA A 55 -11.67 0.01 -4.79
CA ALA A 55 -11.07 -0.31 -3.49
C ALA A 55 -11.62 -1.62 -2.90
N ASP A 56 -12.91 -1.89 -3.07
CA ASP A 56 -13.53 -3.13 -2.60
C ASP A 56 -12.96 -4.35 -3.32
N ALA A 57 -12.71 -4.23 -4.63
CA ALA A 57 -12.04 -5.28 -5.38
C ALA A 57 -10.57 -5.44 -4.96
N ALA A 58 -9.93 -4.37 -4.47
CA ALA A 58 -8.54 -4.37 -3.97
C ALA A 58 -8.39 -4.96 -2.58
N TRP A 59 -9.44 -4.89 -1.76
CA TRP A 59 -9.40 -5.33 -0.37
C TRP A 59 -8.85 -6.75 -0.16
N PRO A 60 -9.33 -7.80 -0.87
CA PRO A 60 -8.87 -9.16 -0.61
C PRO A 60 -7.38 -9.38 -0.86
N ARG A 61 -6.83 -8.73 -1.89
CA ARG A 61 -5.39 -8.84 -2.23
C ARG A 61 -4.52 -7.97 -1.34
N LEU A 62 -5.01 -6.80 -0.91
CA LEU A 62 -4.30 -5.96 0.06
C LEU A 62 -4.20 -6.65 1.42
N HIS A 63 -5.29 -7.31 1.84
CA HIS A 63 -5.32 -8.13 3.04
C HIS A 63 -4.29 -9.27 3.00
N GLU A 64 -4.28 -10.07 1.93
CA GLU A 64 -3.29 -11.14 1.77
C GLU A 64 -1.86 -10.59 1.81
N PHE A 65 -1.63 -9.45 1.14
CA PHE A 65 -0.32 -8.82 1.10
C PHE A 65 0.12 -8.32 2.48
N ARG A 66 -0.80 -7.77 3.28
CA ARG A 66 -0.56 -7.39 4.68
C ARG A 66 -0.15 -8.61 5.50
N CYS A 67 -0.91 -9.71 5.45
CA CYS A 67 -0.55 -10.94 6.17
C CYS A 67 0.81 -11.48 5.73
N ARG A 68 1.12 -11.41 4.44
CA ARG A 68 2.43 -11.80 3.90
C ARG A 68 3.56 -10.93 4.46
N MET A 69 3.34 -9.62 4.64
CA MET A 69 4.33 -8.75 5.28
C MET A 69 4.53 -9.09 6.76
N MET A 70 3.45 -9.38 7.49
CA MET A 70 3.55 -9.80 8.89
C MET A 70 4.30 -11.11 9.04
N ASN A 71 4.04 -12.09 8.16
CA ASN A 71 4.81 -13.34 8.09
C ASN A 71 6.30 -13.15 7.78
N ARG A 72 6.69 -11.97 7.26
CA ARG A 72 8.08 -11.59 7.01
C ARG A 72 8.69 -10.77 8.15
N GLY A 73 7.97 -10.59 9.26
CA GLY A 73 8.42 -9.88 10.45
C GLY A 73 8.14 -8.38 10.47
N PHE A 74 7.38 -7.84 9.51
CA PHE A 74 7.03 -6.42 9.52
C PHE A 74 5.80 -6.14 10.40
N PRO A 75 5.88 -5.19 11.35
CA PRO A 75 4.72 -4.76 12.14
C PRO A 75 3.82 -3.85 11.30
N VAL A 76 2.94 -4.45 10.50
CA VAL A 76 2.06 -3.75 9.55
C VAL A 76 0.67 -3.51 10.15
N GLU A 77 0.12 -2.31 9.98
CA GLU A 77 -1.21 -1.99 10.52
C GLU A 77 -2.35 -2.74 9.77
N PRO A 78 -3.53 -2.94 10.39
CA PRO A 78 -4.72 -3.39 9.68
C PRO A 78 -5.21 -2.33 8.66
N PRO A 79 -5.71 -2.70 7.47
CA PRO A 79 -5.83 -1.77 6.35
C PRO A 79 -7.09 -0.88 6.32
N ASN A 80 -7.97 -0.91 7.35
CA ASN A 80 -9.08 0.03 7.67
C ASN A 80 -10.37 -0.64 8.21
N ASN A 81 -10.50 -1.98 8.13
CA ASN A 81 -11.66 -2.75 8.61
C ASN A 81 -11.23 -3.80 9.65
N PRO A 82 -12.17 -4.43 10.40
CA PRO A 82 -11.86 -5.61 11.19
C PRO A 82 -11.14 -6.64 10.32
N ASP A 83 -9.91 -6.94 10.70
CA ASP A 83 -9.02 -7.78 9.93
C ASP A 83 -8.20 -8.66 10.87
N TYR A 84 -7.84 -9.86 10.42
CA TYR A 84 -7.02 -10.79 11.17
C TYR A 84 -6.14 -11.59 10.22
N CYS A 85 -4.91 -11.90 10.63
CA CYS A 85 -4.08 -12.82 9.87
C CYS A 85 -3.97 -14.16 10.61
N PRO A 86 -3.81 -15.29 9.88
CA PRO A 86 -3.59 -16.59 10.52
C PRO A 86 -2.37 -16.62 11.45
N TYR A 87 -1.35 -15.83 11.13
CA TYR A 87 -0.19 -15.59 11.97
C TYR A 87 -0.09 -14.08 12.23
N GLU A 88 -0.06 -13.71 13.50
CA GLU A 88 0.10 -12.32 13.94
C GLU A 88 1.57 -11.95 14.06
N TRP A 89 1.84 -10.65 14.14
CA TRP A 89 3.20 -10.14 14.32
C TRP A 89 3.80 -10.60 15.66
N ASP A 90 4.96 -11.23 15.60
CA ASP A 90 5.76 -11.63 16.77
C ASP A 90 7.01 -10.74 16.89
N PRO A 91 7.18 -9.97 17.98
CA PRO A 91 8.40 -9.19 18.22
C PRO A 91 9.68 -10.05 18.33
N ASN A 92 9.55 -11.36 18.57
CA ASN A 92 10.65 -12.31 18.67
C ASN A 92 10.84 -13.14 17.39
N TYR A 93 10.27 -12.70 16.26
CA TYR A 93 10.39 -13.41 14.99
C TYR A 93 11.85 -13.48 14.52
N ASN A 94 12.43 -14.67 14.55
CA ASN A 94 13.84 -14.92 14.23
C ASN A 94 14.09 -15.27 12.76
N GLY A 95 13.07 -15.19 11.89
CA GLY A 95 13.22 -15.40 10.45
C GLY A 95 13.41 -16.86 10.01
N ILE A 96 12.98 -17.84 10.82
CA ILE A 96 13.14 -19.29 10.55
C ILE A 96 11.83 -20.02 10.85
#